data_AF-A0A2N0KTS7-F1
#
_entry.id   AF-A0A2N0KTS7-F1
#
_cell.length_a   1.000
_cell.length_b   1.000
_cell.length_c   1.000
_cell.angle_alpha   90.00
_cell.angle_beta   90.00
_cell.angle_gamma   90.00
#
_symmetry.space_group_name_H-M   'P 1'
#
loop_
_entity.id
_entity.type
_entity.pdbx_description
1 polymer ?
#
loop_
_entity_poly.entity_id
_entity_poly.type
_entity_poly.pdbx_seq_one_letter_code
_entity_poly.pdbx_strand_id
1 'polypeptide(L)'
;MLEEEQHTEVLADIDPIEHLRRLLNDGVEWPVALLKSMALWTVPVETVGGRQFSYFIGGEAFDWLLLAERLCQEVGEFIPADEMEELLFTGRFPASFDDSQVKELLGVHKRRGYLNYYYGVVVEEALQMAVEREVHKRKLSNGNQYEGDYSDEVFEKIYREPREALMEEFRQEGSYDSLEVMSVTQLKEFTYWLFKYRIKTSDKAKIASDTKKGLDALLEMAMPKHPVIKIS
;
A
#
# COMPACT_ATOMS: atom_id res chain seq x y z
N MET A 1 -7.62 -32.68 -13.34
CA MET A 1 -8.85 -32.41 -12.58
C MET A 1 -8.83 -33.05 -11.21
N LEU A 2 -8.70 -34.37 -11.05
CA LEU A 2 -8.67 -34.99 -9.70
C LEU A 2 -7.39 -34.67 -8.88
N GLU A 3 -6.24 -34.48 -9.54
CA GLU A 3 -4.99 -34.10 -8.85
C GLU A 3 -4.94 -32.62 -8.43
N GLU A 4 -5.62 -31.72 -9.14
CA GLU A 4 -5.72 -30.30 -8.76
C GLU A 4 -6.69 -30.07 -7.61
N GLU A 5 -7.78 -30.84 -7.55
CA GLU A 5 -8.75 -30.78 -6.43
C GLU A 5 -8.15 -31.34 -5.13
N GLN A 6 -7.39 -32.44 -5.18
CA GLN A 6 -6.70 -32.99 -4.01
C GLN A 6 -5.57 -32.09 -3.50
N HIS A 7 -4.85 -31.40 -4.38
CA HIS A 7 -3.79 -30.47 -3.97
C HIS A 7 -4.35 -29.17 -3.35
N THR A 8 -5.59 -28.82 -3.68
CA THR A 8 -6.31 -27.65 -3.14
C THR A 8 -6.93 -27.94 -1.77
N GLU A 9 -7.44 -29.15 -1.52
CA GLU A 9 -7.97 -29.56 -0.21
C GLU A 9 -6.89 -29.67 0.87
N VAL A 10 -5.66 -30.12 0.54
CA VAL A 10 -4.57 -30.29 1.51
C VAL A 10 -3.96 -28.94 1.96
N LEU A 11 -4.09 -27.89 1.15
CA LEU A 11 -3.61 -26.54 1.49
C LEU A 11 -4.61 -25.75 2.35
N ALA A 12 -5.87 -26.17 2.42
CA ALA A 12 -6.95 -25.43 3.09
C ALA A 12 -6.87 -25.45 4.64
N ASP A 13 -6.07 -26.35 5.21
CA ASP A 13 -5.95 -26.54 6.67
C ASP A 13 -4.57 -26.11 7.22
N ILE A 14 -3.75 -25.47 6.38
CA ILE A 14 -2.43 -24.98 6.79
C ILE A 14 -2.60 -23.60 7.44
N ASP A 15 -2.39 -23.52 8.75
CA ASP A 15 -2.23 -22.25 9.45
C ASP A 15 -1.02 -21.48 8.85
N PRO A 16 -1.24 -20.30 8.24
CA PRO A 16 -0.16 -19.53 7.62
C PRO A 16 0.96 -19.12 8.59
N ILE A 17 0.66 -18.93 9.87
CA ILE A 17 1.63 -18.55 10.90
C ILE A 17 2.50 -19.76 11.25
N GLU A 18 1.89 -20.93 11.44
CA GLU A 18 2.65 -22.15 11.69
C GLU A 18 3.48 -22.55 10.46
N HIS A 19 2.92 -22.35 9.26
CA HIS A 19 3.67 -22.52 8.01
C HIS A 19 4.90 -21.61 7.95
N LEU A 20 4.76 -20.33 8.36
CA LEU A 20 5.85 -19.37 8.41
C LEU A 20 6.96 -19.83 9.36
N ARG A 21 6.58 -20.19 10.60
CA ARG A 21 7.53 -20.71 11.61
C ARG A 21 8.27 -21.93 11.12
N ARG A 22 7.57 -22.87 10.48
CA ARG A 22 8.19 -24.08 9.94
C ARG A 22 9.22 -23.75 8.85
N LEU A 23 8.87 -22.91 7.87
CA LEU A 23 9.80 -22.53 6.81
C LEU A 23 11.07 -21.85 7.35
N LEU A 24 10.92 -20.99 8.35
CA LEU A 24 12.05 -20.31 8.99
C LEU A 24 12.95 -21.29 9.76
N ASN A 25 12.36 -22.24 10.50
CA ASN A 25 13.12 -23.29 11.18
C ASN A 25 13.85 -24.22 10.19
N ASP A 26 13.26 -24.46 9.02
CA ASP A 26 13.87 -25.25 7.94
C ASP A 26 15.00 -24.49 7.21
N GLY A 27 15.30 -23.24 7.60
CA GLY A 27 16.37 -22.42 7.05
C GLY A 27 16.04 -21.72 5.74
N VAL A 28 14.75 -21.61 5.39
CA VAL A 28 14.31 -20.81 4.24
C VAL A 28 14.53 -19.33 4.54
N GLU A 29 15.05 -18.58 3.57
CA GLU A 29 15.22 -17.13 3.70
C GLU A 29 13.90 -16.44 4.07
N TRP A 30 13.95 -15.56 5.07
CA TRP A 30 12.74 -14.98 5.66
C TRP A 30 11.84 -14.23 4.67
N PRO A 31 12.34 -13.51 3.63
CA PRO A 31 11.46 -12.87 2.65
C PRO A 31 10.62 -13.89 1.86
N VAL A 32 11.26 -15.01 1.49
CA VAL A 32 10.61 -16.10 0.76
C VAL A 32 9.58 -16.79 1.64
N ALA A 33 9.92 -17.06 2.90
CA ALA A 33 9.02 -17.66 3.86
C ALA A 33 7.78 -16.78 4.11
N LEU A 34 8.01 -15.48 4.32
CA LEU A 34 6.96 -14.48 4.54
C LEU A 34 5.98 -14.44 3.37
N LEU A 35 6.47 -14.30 2.13
CA LEU A 35 5.62 -14.18 0.94
C LEU A 35 4.83 -15.47 0.65
N LYS A 36 5.42 -16.65 0.88
CA LYS A 36 4.71 -17.93 0.78
C LYS A 36 3.58 -18.02 1.79
N SER A 37 3.80 -17.60 3.03
CA SER A 37 2.76 -17.58 4.06
C SER A 37 1.66 -16.54 3.75
N MET A 38 2.01 -15.37 3.22
CA MET A 38 1.02 -14.39 2.74
C MET A 38 0.12 -14.95 1.62
N ALA A 39 0.66 -15.79 0.75
CA ALA A 39 -0.10 -16.43 -0.33
C ALA A 39 -1.20 -17.35 0.22
N LEU A 40 -0.96 -18.01 1.35
CA LEU A 40 -1.91 -18.89 2.04
C LEU A 40 -2.93 -18.13 2.90
N TRP A 41 -2.72 -16.84 3.16
CA TRP A 41 -3.56 -16.07 4.07
C TRP A 41 -4.97 -15.84 3.52
N THR A 42 -5.99 -16.34 4.22
CA THR A 42 -7.40 -16.27 3.79
C THR A 42 -8.26 -15.31 4.60
N VAL A 43 -7.81 -14.88 5.79
CA VAL A 43 -8.59 -14.01 6.69
C VAL A 43 -8.52 -12.56 6.21
N PRO A 44 -9.65 -11.93 5.80
CA PRO A 44 -9.62 -10.57 5.28
C PRO A 44 -9.50 -9.51 6.37
N VAL A 45 -10.07 -9.80 7.56
CA VAL A 45 -10.09 -8.92 8.73
C VAL A 45 -9.92 -9.75 9.98
N GLU A 46 -9.09 -9.29 10.92
CA GLU A 46 -8.97 -9.87 12.25
C GLU A 46 -8.81 -8.79 13.33
N THR A 47 -8.94 -9.18 14.60
CA THR A 47 -8.68 -8.29 15.73
C THR A 47 -7.69 -8.96 16.67
N VAL A 48 -6.51 -8.35 16.82
CA VAL A 48 -5.40 -8.87 17.64
C VAL A 48 -4.97 -7.78 18.61
N GLY A 49 -4.93 -8.10 19.91
CA GLY A 49 -4.54 -7.14 20.94
C GLY A 49 -5.42 -5.88 21.00
N GLY A 50 -6.68 -5.96 20.57
CA GLY A 50 -7.59 -4.81 20.50
C GLY A 50 -7.42 -3.90 19.27
N ARG A 51 -6.44 -4.19 18.39
CA ARG A 51 -6.30 -3.54 17.08
C ARG A 51 -6.96 -4.37 15.99
N GLN A 52 -7.76 -3.72 15.16
CA GLN A 52 -8.34 -4.34 13.96
C GLN A 52 -7.34 -4.24 12.80
N PHE A 53 -7.14 -5.35 12.10
CA PHE A 53 -6.34 -5.43 10.88
C PHE A 53 -7.28 -5.71 9.71
N SER A 54 -7.28 -4.85 8.68
CA SER A 54 -8.05 -5.03 7.44
C SER A 54 -7.08 -5.14 6.28
N TYR A 55 -6.86 -6.36 5.78
CA TYR A 55 -5.83 -6.64 4.79
C TYR A 55 -6.27 -6.38 3.35
N PHE A 56 -7.58 -6.29 3.11
CA PHE A 56 -8.16 -6.10 1.77
C PHE A 56 -9.05 -4.85 1.74
N ILE A 57 -8.42 -3.74 1.37
CA ILE A 57 -9.07 -2.45 1.19
C ILE A 57 -10.09 -2.55 0.05
N GLY A 58 -11.35 -2.24 0.35
CA GLY A 58 -12.47 -2.36 -0.59
C GLY A 58 -12.66 -3.78 -1.15
N GLY A 59 -12.16 -4.81 -0.45
CA GLY A 59 -12.21 -6.21 -0.92
C GLY A 59 -11.27 -6.53 -2.09
N GLU A 60 -10.43 -5.59 -2.52
CA GLU A 60 -9.67 -5.70 -3.76
C GLU A 60 -8.18 -5.37 -3.61
N ALA A 61 -7.84 -4.32 -2.87
CA ALA A 61 -6.47 -3.86 -2.70
C ALA A 61 -5.84 -4.52 -1.48
N PHE A 62 -4.83 -5.34 -1.70
CA PHE A 62 -4.16 -6.11 -0.66
C PHE A 62 -3.06 -5.26 0.01
N ASP A 63 -3.32 -4.81 1.24
CA ASP A 63 -2.36 -4.12 2.09
C ASP A 63 -1.34 -5.12 2.66
N TRP A 64 -0.43 -5.53 1.79
CA TRP A 64 0.54 -6.58 2.05
C TRP A 64 1.53 -6.21 3.16
N LEU A 65 1.80 -4.92 3.37
CA LEU A 65 2.65 -4.44 4.47
C LEU A 65 1.95 -4.56 5.82
N LEU A 66 0.63 -4.33 5.87
CA LEU A 66 -0.13 -4.59 7.09
C LEU A 66 -0.13 -6.08 7.45
N LEU A 67 -0.22 -6.96 6.45
CA LEU A 67 -0.06 -8.40 6.69
C LEU A 67 1.38 -8.78 7.05
N ALA A 68 2.39 -8.09 6.47
CA ALA A 68 3.79 -8.28 6.83
C ALA A 68 3.99 -7.96 8.30
N GLU A 69 3.50 -6.80 8.76
CA GLU A 69 3.54 -6.38 10.16
C GLU A 69 2.94 -7.46 11.07
N ARG A 70 1.73 -7.95 10.75
CA ARG A 70 1.05 -9.00 11.51
C ARG A 70 1.88 -10.27 11.60
N LEU A 71 2.44 -10.74 10.49
CA LEU A 71 3.22 -11.98 10.43
C LEU A 71 4.56 -11.82 11.15
N CYS A 72 5.26 -10.70 10.96
CA CYS A 72 6.51 -10.38 11.63
C CYS A 72 6.35 -10.32 13.17
N GLN A 73 5.18 -9.91 13.69
CA GLN A 73 4.90 -9.96 15.13
C GLN A 73 4.94 -11.39 15.71
N GLU A 74 4.70 -12.43 14.89
CA GLU A 74 4.66 -13.82 15.33
C GLU A 74 6.00 -14.55 15.25
N VAL A 75 6.94 -14.01 14.47
CA VAL A 75 8.22 -14.64 14.12
C VAL A 75 9.40 -13.67 14.16
N GLY A 76 9.27 -12.55 14.88
CA GLY A 76 10.26 -11.47 14.89
C GLY A 76 11.65 -11.92 15.37
N GLU A 77 11.74 -13.01 16.12
CA GLU A 77 12.99 -13.63 16.56
C GLU A 77 13.82 -14.25 15.41
N PHE A 78 13.20 -14.52 14.26
CA PHE A 78 13.88 -15.09 13.08
C PHE A 78 14.38 -14.02 12.10
N ILE A 79 14.01 -12.75 12.28
CA ILE A 79 14.25 -11.68 11.31
C ILE A 79 15.20 -10.64 11.93
N PRO A 80 16.28 -10.23 11.25
CA PRO A 80 17.09 -9.10 11.70
C PRO A 80 16.24 -7.85 11.90
N ALA A 81 16.39 -7.19 13.05
CA ALA A 81 15.50 -6.09 13.44
C ALA A 81 15.56 -4.89 12.48
N ASP A 82 16.75 -4.59 11.95
CA ASP A 82 16.99 -3.54 10.96
C ASP A 82 16.34 -3.86 9.61
N GLU A 83 16.43 -5.11 9.15
CA GLU A 83 15.76 -5.55 7.92
C GLU A 83 14.23 -5.55 8.05
N MET A 84 13.72 -5.97 9.22
CA MET A 84 12.29 -5.91 9.52
C MET A 84 11.79 -4.47 9.55
N GLU A 85 12.52 -3.56 10.20
CA GLU A 85 12.19 -2.13 10.24
C GLU A 85 12.17 -1.55 8.82
N GLU A 86 13.23 -1.77 8.03
CA GLU A 86 13.31 -1.29 6.65
C GLU A 86 12.13 -1.80 5.81
N LEU A 87 11.78 -3.09 5.90
CA LEU A 87 10.61 -3.63 5.19
C LEU A 87 9.32 -2.94 5.60
N LEU A 88 9.05 -2.80 6.90
CA LEU A 88 7.78 -2.28 7.38
C LEU A 88 7.62 -0.77 7.12
N PHE A 89 8.71 -0.01 7.06
CA PHE A 89 8.68 1.42 6.80
C PHE A 89 8.80 1.79 5.31
N THR A 90 9.60 1.07 4.53
CA THR A 90 9.89 1.44 3.13
C THR A 90 9.34 0.45 2.10
N GLY A 91 8.87 -0.71 2.56
CA GLY A 91 8.41 -1.80 1.70
C GLY A 91 9.52 -2.47 0.91
N ARG A 92 10.79 -2.32 1.34
CA ARG A 92 11.95 -2.90 0.68
C ARG A 92 12.42 -4.14 1.41
N PHE A 93 12.65 -5.21 0.64
CA PHE A 93 13.34 -6.38 1.15
C PHE A 93 14.86 -6.14 1.22
N PRO A 94 15.62 -7.00 1.94
CA PRO A 94 17.07 -6.94 1.96
C PRO A 94 17.66 -7.01 0.55
N ALA A 95 18.81 -6.37 0.34
CA ALA A 95 19.44 -6.29 -0.98
C ALA A 95 19.83 -7.66 -1.57
N SER A 96 19.89 -8.72 -0.75
CA SER A 96 20.12 -10.10 -1.19
C SER A 96 18.88 -10.74 -1.83
N PHE A 97 17.69 -10.23 -1.57
CA PHE A 97 16.44 -10.76 -2.10
C PHE A 97 16.15 -10.20 -3.50
N ASP A 98 15.68 -11.05 -4.40
CA ASP A 98 15.25 -10.63 -5.74
C ASP A 98 13.76 -10.25 -5.73
N ASP A 99 13.49 -8.95 -5.77
CA ASP A 99 12.14 -8.39 -5.84
C ASP A 99 11.31 -8.91 -7.03
N SER A 100 11.95 -9.46 -8.07
CA SER A 100 11.24 -10.09 -9.18
C SER A 100 10.41 -11.31 -8.74
N GLN A 101 10.81 -11.97 -7.64
CA GLN A 101 10.17 -13.16 -7.09
C GLN A 101 8.87 -12.85 -6.34
N VAL A 102 8.65 -11.61 -5.90
CA VAL A 102 7.45 -11.21 -5.11
C VAL A 102 6.16 -11.65 -5.80
N LYS A 103 6.07 -11.40 -7.11
CA LYS A 103 4.87 -11.71 -7.90
C LYS A 103 4.60 -13.20 -8.05
N GLU A 104 5.64 -14.00 -8.08
CA GLU A 104 5.54 -15.46 -8.21
C GLU A 104 5.14 -16.07 -6.86
N LEU A 105 5.82 -15.66 -5.79
CA LEU A 105 5.61 -16.19 -4.45
C LEU A 105 4.22 -15.87 -3.87
N LEU A 106 3.65 -14.70 -4.17
CA LEU A 106 2.29 -14.32 -3.75
C LEU A 106 1.19 -15.11 -4.49
N GLY A 107 1.48 -15.62 -5.68
CA GLY A 107 0.47 -16.23 -6.55
C GLY A 107 -0.50 -15.23 -7.19
N VAL A 108 -1.29 -15.69 -8.16
CA VAL A 108 -2.06 -14.83 -9.08
C VAL A 108 -3.08 -13.93 -8.36
N HIS A 109 -3.80 -14.47 -7.36
CA HIS A 109 -4.84 -13.74 -6.66
C HIS A 109 -4.28 -12.61 -5.78
N LYS A 110 -3.29 -12.91 -4.93
CA LYS A 110 -2.63 -11.89 -4.10
C LYS A 110 -1.84 -10.90 -4.94
N ARG A 111 -1.23 -11.34 -6.05
CA ARG A 111 -0.59 -10.44 -7.02
C ARG A 111 -1.56 -9.39 -7.58
N ARG A 112 -2.80 -9.76 -7.91
CA ARG A 112 -3.82 -8.78 -8.34
C ARG A 112 -4.08 -7.76 -7.24
N GLY A 113 -4.28 -8.24 -6.00
CA GLY A 113 -4.50 -7.36 -4.87
C GLY A 113 -3.32 -6.44 -4.58
N TYR A 114 -2.09 -6.96 -4.69
CA TYR A 114 -0.85 -6.18 -4.55
C TYR A 114 -0.80 -5.05 -5.58
N LEU A 115 -1.12 -5.33 -6.84
CA LEU A 115 -1.14 -4.30 -7.89
C LEU A 115 -2.25 -3.26 -7.64
N ASN A 116 -3.43 -3.70 -7.18
CA ASN A 116 -4.51 -2.78 -6.81
C ASN A 116 -4.10 -1.86 -5.66
N TYR A 117 -3.40 -2.38 -4.66
CA TYR A 117 -2.85 -1.57 -3.56
C TYR A 117 -1.76 -0.60 -4.05
N TYR A 118 -0.81 -1.10 -4.85
CA TYR A 118 0.28 -0.28 -5.37
C TYR A 118 -0.24 0.89 -6.21
N TYR A 119 -1.12 0.62 -7.18
CA TYR A 119 -1.65 1.68 -8.05
C TYR A 119 -2.73 2.52 -7.38
N GLY A 120 -3.60 1.89 -6.57
CA GLY A 120 -4.77 2.55 -6.02
C GLY A 120 -4.54 3.25 -4.69
N VAL A 121 -3.46 2.93 -3.98
CA VAL A 121 -3.08 3.60 -2.72
C VAL A 121 -1.74 4.31 -2.90
N VAL A 122 -0.65 3.55 -3.11
CA VAL A 122 0.72 4.11 -3.08
C VAL A 122 0.96 5.14 -4.20
N VAL A 123 0.59 4.81 -5.43
CA VAL A 123 0.73 5.74 -6.58
C VAL A 123 -0.25 6.90 -6.49
N GLU A 124 -1.45 6.68 -5.94
CA GLU A 124 -2.46 7.73 -5.79
C GLU A 124 -2.04 8.77 -4.73
N GLU A 125 -1.49 8.34 -3.61
CA GLU A 125 -0.88 9.23 -2.59
C GLU A 125 0.30 10.01 -3.17
N ALA A 126 1.17 9.33 -3.93
CA ALA A 126 2.30 9.99 -4.58
C ALA A 126 1.86 11.04 -5.62
N LEU A 127 0.76 10.78 -6.34
CA LEU A 127 0.13 11.74 -7.25
C LEU A 127 -0.37 12.97 -6.48
N GLN A 128 -1.09 12.78 -5.37
CA GLN A 128 -1.56 13.88 -4.52
C GLN A 128 -0.39 14.74 -4.04
N MET A 129 0.67 14.09 -3.53
CA MET A 129 1.88 14.77 -3.09
C MET A 129 2.60 15.52 -4.21
N ALA A 130 2.66 14.95 -5.42
CA ALA A 130 3.27 15.60 -6.57
C ALA A 130 2.52 16.88 -6.97
N VAL A 131 1.20 16.83 -7.00
CA VAL A 131 0.35 17.99 -7.29
C VAL A 131 0.42 19.03 -6.18
N GLU A 132 0.45 18.61 -4.92
CA GLU A 132 0.65 19.51 -3.78
C GLU A 132 1.97 20.27 -3.88
N ARG A 133 3.08 19.60 -4.22
CA ARG A 133 4.38 20.25 -4.46
C ARG A 133 4.32 21.28 -5.59
N GLU A 134 3.59 21.00 -6.66
CA GLU A 134 3.37 21.96 -7.76
C GLU A 134 2.58 23.20 -7.30
N VAL A 135 1.50 22.99 -6.52
CA VAL A 135 0.69 24.07 -5.92
C VAL A 135 1.58 24.94 -5.03
N HIS A 136 2.33 24.31 -4.13
CA HIS A 136 3.21 24.98 -3.20
C HIS A 136 4.28 25.82 -3.92
N LYS A 137 4.97 25.23 -4.91
CA LYS A 137 5.99 25.92 -5.71
C LYS A 137 5.42 27.14 -6.44
N ARG A 138 4.21 27.02 -7.00
CA ARG A 138 3.52 28.11 -7.70
C ARG A 138 3.17 29.25 -6.73
N LYS A 139 2.61 28.95 -5.57
CA LYS A 139 2.23 29.95 -4.54
C LYS A 139 3.46 30.69 -4.01
N LEU A 140 4.54 29.95 -3.72
CA LEU A 140 5.81 30.52 -3.28
C LEU A 140 6.40 31.47 -4.35
N SER A 141 6.36 31.06 -5.63
CA SER A 141 6.84 31.87 -6.75
C SER A 141 6.04 33.17 -6.93
N ASN A 142 4.77 33.17 -6.53
CA ASN A 142 3.88 34.34 -6.60
C ASN A 142 4.00 35.27 -5.39
N GLY A 143 4.88 34.98 -4.43
CA GLY A 143 5.06 35.79 -3.22
C GLY A 143 3.88 35.71 -2.24
N ASN A 144 2.99 34.72 -2.39
CA ASN A 144 1.94 34.47 -1.41
C ASN A 144 2.57 34.02 -0.08
N GLN A 145 1.99 34.47 1.03
CA GLN A 145 2.30 33.91 2.34
C GLN A 145 1.85 32.44 2.37
N TYR A 146 2.57 31.63 3.15
CA TYR A 146 2.23 30.22 3.37
C TYR A 146 0.78 30.11 3.87
N GLU A 147 -0.07 29.40 3.12
CA GLU A 147 -1.39 28.95 3.57
C GLU A 147 -1.21 27.52 4.11
N GLY A 148 -1.81 27.22 5.27
CA GLY A 148 -1.58 25.97 5.98
C GLY A 148 -2.20 24.74 5.33
N ASP A 149 -3.17 24.91 4.42
CA ASP A 149 -3.87 23.81 3.77
C ASP A 149 -4.12 24.12 2.28
N TYR A 150 -3.55 23.31 1.40
CA TYR A 150 -3.76 23.36 -0.04
C TYR A 150 -4.57 22.16 -0.56
N SER A 151 -5.18 21.38 0.35
CA SER A 151 -5.89 20.14 0.03
C SER A 151 -6.95 20.35 -1.04
N ASP A 152 -7.77 21.40 -0.93
CA ASP A 152 -8.84 21.62 -1.90
C ASP A 152 -8.31 21.91 -3.31
N GLU A 153 -7.26 22.72 -3.46
CA GLU A 153 -6.67 22.97 -4.78
C GLU A 153 -6.06 21.68 -5.39
N VAL A 154 -5.47 20.83 -4.56
CA VAL A 154 -4.92 19.53 -5.00
C VAL A 154 -6.03 18.61 -5.47
N PHE A 155 -7.09 18.50 -4.67
CA PHE A 155 -8.23 17.63 -4.96
C PHE A 155 -9.01 18.10 -6.19
N GLU A 156 -9.25 19.41 -6.33
CA GLU A 156 -9.88 19.98 -7.52
C GLU A 156 -9.06 19.72 -8.79
N LYS A 157 -7.73 19.78 -8.73
CA LYS A 157 -6.86 19.48 -9.89
C LYS A 157 -6.90 18.02 -10.31
N ILE A 158 -6.94 17.11 -9.35
CA ILE A 158 -6.89 15.66 -9.63
C ILE A 158 -8.29 15.14 -9.96
N TYR A 159 -9.26 15.44 -9.10
CA TYR A 159 -10.59 14.85 -9.06
C TYR A 159 -11.72 15.77 -9.55
N ARG A 160 -11.46 17.08 -9.74
CA ARG A 160 -12.45 18.11 -10.13
C ARG A 160 -13.49 18.46 -9.07
N GLU A 161 -13.30 17.98 -7.85
CA GLU A 161 -14.16 18.25 -6.69
C GLU A 161 -13.29 18.55 -5.47
N PRO A 162 -13.77 19.36 -4.51
CA PRO A 162 -13.04 19.64 -3.28
C PRO A 162 -12.99 18.40 -2.38
N ARG A 163 -12.03 18.37 -1.44
CA ARG A 163 -11.79 17.19 -0.60
C ARG A 163 -13.00 16.83 0.25
N GLU A 164 -13.68 17.84 0.79
CA GLU A 164 -14.86 17.65 1.65
C GLU A 164 -16.03 17.00 0.89
N ALA A 165 -16.28 17.40 -0.36
CA ALA A 165 -17.35 16.81 -1.17
C ALA A 165 -17.07 15.32 -1.48
N LEU A 166 -15.83 14.99 -1.84
CA LEU A 166 -15.42 13.61 -2.09
C LEU A 166 -15.47 12.75 -0.82
N MET A 167 -15.09 13.31 0.32
CA MET A 167 -15.18 12.63 1.61
C MET A 167 -16.63 12.32 1.99
N GLU A 168 -17.55 13.25 1.73
CA GLU A 168 -18.97 13.04 1.97
C GLU A 168 -19.55 11.94 1.07
N GLU A 169 -19.20 11.93 -0.22
CA GLU A 169 -19.59 10.85 -1.14
C GLU A 169 -19.03 9.49 -0.68
N PHE A 170 -17.75 9.43 -0.27
CA PHE A 170 -17.15 8.22 0.27
C PHE A 170 -17.87 7.70 1.52
N ARG A 171 -18.26 8.58 2.45
CA ARG A 171 -19.02 8.19 3.66
C ARG A 171 -20.40 7.66 3.32
N GLN A 172 -21.10 8.31 2.38
CA GLN A 172 -22.42 7.89 1.92
C GLN A 172 -22.39 6.50 1.26
N GLU A 173 -21.36 6.21 0.46
CA GLU A 173 -21.18 4.89 -0.15
C GLU A 173 -20.71 3.81 0.85
N GLY A 174 -19.87 4.19 1.81
CA GLY A 174 -19.19 3.26 2.73
C GLY A 174 -19.96 2.89 4.01
N SER A 175 -21.10 3.52 4.28
CA SER A 175 -21.80 3.40 5.59
C SER A 175 -20.86 3.67 6.79
N TYR A 176 -19.89 4.57 6.64
CA TYR A 176 -19.03 5.00 7.74
C TYR A 176 -19.76 6.03 8.59
N ASP A 177 -19.83 5.80 9.91
CA ASP A 177 -20.30 6.82 10.85
C ASP A 177 -19.40 8.07 10.74
N SER A 178 -20.00 9.25 10.89
CA SER A 178 -19.34 10.55 10.82
C SER A 178 -18.41 10.77 12.02
N LEU A 179 -17.33 9.99 12.11
CA LEU A 179 -16.30 10.20 13.11
C LEU A 179 -15.43 11.40 12.71
N GLU A 180 -15.14 12.24 13.69
CA GLU A 180 -14.31 13.45 13.56
C GLU A 180 -12.85 13.11 13.20
N VAL A 181 -12.43 11.85 13.44
CA VAL A 181 -11.06 11.35 13.21
C VAL A 181 -11.11 10.08 12.38
N MET A 182 -10.28 10.01 11.34
CA MET A 182 -10.08 8.80 10.52
C MET A 182 -8.88 8.01 11.03
N SER A 183 -9.02 6.69 11.10
CA SER A 183 -7.88 5.78 11.26
C SER A 183 -7.01 5.76 10.00
N VAL A 184 -5.76 5.30 10.13
CA VAL A 184 -4.87 5.11 8.97
C VAL A 184 -5.48 4.16 7.94
N THR A 185 -6.17 3.10 8.39
CA THR A 185 -6.89 2.17 7.51
C THR A 185 -7.98 2.88 6.71
N GLN A 186 -8.80 3.71 7.37
CA GLN A 186 -9.85 4.49 6.70
C GLN A 186 -9.28 5.50 5.71
N LEU A 187 -8.11 6.09 6.01
CA LEU A 187 -7.43 6.99 5.09
C LEU A 187 -7.01 6.23 3.82
N LYS A 188 -6.42 5.04 3.94
CA LYS A 188 -6.09 4.20 2.79
C LYS A 188 -7.32 3.75 2.01
N GLU A 189 -8.43 3.46 2.69
CA GLU A 189 -9.72 3.14 2.06
C GLU A 189 -10.27 4.32 1.25
N PHE A 190 -10.20 5.53 1.80
CA PHE A 190 -10.57 6.75 1.08
C PHE A 190 -9.65 6.99 -0.13
N THR A 191 -8.34 6.82 0.01
CA THR A 191 -7.40 6.92 -1.11
C THR A 191 -7.73 5.92 -2.22
N TYR A 192 -7.98 4.65 -1.87
CA TYR A 192 -8.37 3.64 -2.86
C TYR A 192 -9.71 3.97 -3.53
N TRP A 193 -10.64 4.55 -2.78
CA TRP A 193 -11.90 5.05 -3.33
C TRP A 193 -11.66 6.21 -4.32
N LEU A 194 -10.80 7.17 -4.00
CA LEU A 194 -10.42 8.28 -4.89
C LEU A 194 -9.77 7.79 -6.18
N PHE A 195 -8.92 6.77 -6.12
CA PHE A 195 -8.37 6.12 -7.31
C PHE A 195 -9.48 5.58 -8.23
N LYS A 196 -10.45 4.85 -7.66
CA LYS A 196 -11.60 4.33 -8.41
C LYS A 196 -12.47 5.45 -8.97
N TYR A 197 -12.71 6.49 -8.18
CA TYR A 197 -13.42 7.70 -8.59
C TYR A 197 -12.72 8.33 -9.81
N ARG A 198 -11.40 8.55 -9.75
CA ARG A 198 -10.60 9.12 -10.84
C ARG A 198 -10.68 8.29 -12.12
N ILE A 199 -10.61 6.96 -12.00
CA ILE A 199 -10.76 6.07 -13.16
C ILE A 199 -12.14 6.19 -13.80
N LYS A 200 -13.19 6.36 -12.98
CA LYS A 200 -14.58 6.46 -13.45
C LYS A 200 -14.88 7.82 -14.10
N THR A 201 -14.31 8.91 -13.57
CA THR A 201 -14.70 10.28 -13.94
C THR A 201 -13.73 10.99 -14.91
N SER A 202 -12.50 10.49 -15.05
CA SER A 202 -11.50 11.07 -15.95
C SER A 202 -11.46 10.39 -17.32
N ASP A 203 -11.01 11.14 -18.34
CA ASP A 203 -10.68 10.55 -19.63
C ASP A 203 -9.39 9.72 -19.57
N LYS A 204 -9.19 8.84 -20.57
CA LYS A 204 -8.04 7.92 -20.61
C LYS A 204 -6.68 8.63 -20.64
N ALA A 205 -6.61 9.82 -21.25
CA ALA A 205 -5.36 10.56 -21.35
C ALA A 205 -4.98 11.16 -19.98
N LYS A 206 -5.95 11.72 -19.25
CA LYS A 206 -5.76 12.19 -17.88
C LYS A 206 -5.37 11.06 -16.95
N ILE A 207 -6.06 9.91 -17.00
CA ILE A 207 -5.71 8.74 -16.17
C ILE A 207 -4.25 8.33 -16.39
N ALA A 208 -3.81 8.22 -17.64
CA ALA A 208 -2.43 7.83 -17.96
C ALA A 208 -1.42 8.88 -17.50
N SER A 209 -1.69 10.16 -17.74
CA SER A 209 -0.83 11.28 -17.33
C SER A 209 -0.66 11.36 -15.81
N ASP A 210 -1.77 11.29 -15.07
CA ASP A 210 -1.78 11.37 -13.62
C ASP A 210 -1.12 10.14 -12.99
N THR A 211 -1.37 8.94 -13.54
CA THR A 211 -0.69 7.71 -13.08
C THR A 211 0.82 7.79 -13.32
N LYS A 212 1.25 8.31 -14.48
CA LYS A 212 2.66 8.55 -14.77
C LYS A 212 3.25 9.56 -13.78
N LYS A 213 2.57 10.67 -13.49
CA LYS A 213 3.02 11.67 -12.51
C LYS A 213 3.23 11.05 -11.12
N GLY A 214 2.30 10.21 -10.65
CA GLY A 214 2.45 9.50 -9.38
C GLY A 214 3.64 8.55 -9.36
N LEU A 215 3.85 7.79 -10.44
CA LEU A 215 5.02 6.91 -10.58
C LEU A 215 6.35 7.67 -10.61
N ASP A 216 6.42 8.76 -11.39
CA ASP A 216 7.60 9.61 -11.47
C ASP A 216 7.93 10.21 -10.09
N ALA A 217 6.91 10.63 -9.34
CA ALA A 217 7.09 11.14 -7.98
C ALA A 217 7.62 10.08 -7.00
N LEU A 218 7.17 8.82 -7.09
CA LEU A 218 7.73 7.73 -6.30
C LEU A 218 9.20 7.47 -6.64
N LEU A 219 9.56 7.46 -7.93
CA LEU A 219 10.94 7.31 -8.37
C LEU A 219 11.82 8.43 -7.82
N GLU A 220 11.36 9.68 -7.86
CA GLU A 220 12.08 10.82 -7.28
C GLU A 220 12.26 10.75 -5.77
N MET A 221 11.30 10.15 -5.04
CA MET A 221 11.40 9.95 -3.60
C MET A 221 12.29 8.76 -3.24
N ALA A 222 12.28 7.71 -4.05
CA ALA A 222 13.11 6.52 -3.89
C ALA A 222 14.59 6.77 -4.25
N MET A 223 14.88 7.77 -5.09
CA MET A 223 16.23 8.22 -5.39
C MET A 223 16.81 9.04 -4.22
N PRO A 224 18.05 8.77 -3.78
CA PRO A 224 18.70 9.60 -2.77
C PRO A 224 18.83 11.04 -3.28
N LYS A 225 18.17 11.97 -2.60
CA LYS A 225 18.24 13.40 -2.92
C LYS A 225 19.55 13.97 -2.37
N HIS A 226 20.51 14.15 -3.28
CA HIS A 226 21.83 14.79 -3.19
C HIS A 226 23.06 13.89 -2.92
N PRO A 227 24.19 14.15 -3.63
CA PRO A 227 25.47 13.57 -3.27
C PRO A 227 25.90 14.13 -1.91
N VAL A 228 26.44 13.26 -1.06
CA VAL A 228 27.23 13.68 0.11
C VAL A 228 28.31 14.63 -0.43
N ILE A 229 28.16 15.93 -0.15
CA ILE A 229 29.24 16.89 -0.37
C ILE A 229 30.32 16.45 0.60
N LYS A 230 31.32 15.72 0.10
CA LYS A 230 32.56 15.49 0.82
C LYS A 230 33.26 16.84 0.90
N ILE A 231 33.04 17.55 1.99
CA ILE A 231 33.91 18.65 2.38
C ILE A 231 35.21 17.98 2.82
N SER A 232 36.23 18.05 1.96
CA SER A 232 37.62 17.77 2.28
C SER A 232 38.32 19.10 2.51
#